data_AF-A0A4U9HIF3-F1
#
_entry.id   AF-A0A4U9HIF3-F1
#
_cell.length_a   1.000
_cell.length_b   1.000
_cell.length_c   1.000
_cell.angle_alpha   90.00
_cell.angle_beta   90.00
_cell.angle_gamma   90.00
#
_symmetry.space_group_name_H-M   'P 1'
#
loop_
_entity.id
_entity.type
_entity.pdbx_description
1 polymer ?
#
loop_
_entity_poly.entity_id
_entity_poly.type
_entity_poly.pdbx_seq_one_letter_code
_entity_poly.pdbx_strand_id
1 'polypeptide(L)'
;MGPCFSRLASWLQSSHREVKQVCFNAGDAWYAAKETALHYTGSVKNFAFWLRELHKTYAFDTIVCFGDCRPMHIEAKKWARSKSIDFLAFEEGYFRPYYITLEKGGVNAFSSMPIDAKYYREQPLPEVKTPTPWKPQRL
;
A
#
# COMPACT_ATOMS: atom_id res chain seq x y z
N MET A 1 -5.86 10.43 2.17
CA MET A 1 -5.84 9.76 0.85
C MET A 1 -7.17 9.80 0.09
N GLY A 2 -8.25 10.36 0.66
CA GLY A 2 -9.51 10.49 -0.07
C GLY A 2 -9.99 9.15 -0.65
N PRO A 3 -10.54 9.13 -1.88
CA PRO A 3 -11.09 7.92 -2.50
C PRO A 3 -10.03 6.95 -3.06
N CYS A 4 -8.73 7.22 -2.89
CA CYS A 4 -7.66 6.44 -3.54
C CYS A 4 -7.74 4.94 -3.22
N PHE A 5 -7.80 4.57 -1.93
CA PHE A 5 -7.91 3.18 -1.52
C PHE A 5 -9.22 2.53 -1.97
N SER A 6 -10.33 3.27 -1.93
CA SER A 6 -11.63 2.79 -2.41
C SER A 6 -11.58 2.42 -3.90
N ARG A 7 -11.00 3.27 -4.73
CA ARG A 7 -10.79 3.00 -6.16
C ARG A 7 -9.85 1.81 -6.39
N LEU A 8 -8.77 1.71 -5.62
CA LEU A 8 -7.86 0.57 -5.68
C LEU A 8 -8.59 -0.73 -5.32
N ALA A 9 -9.41 -0.73 -4.27
CA ALA A 9 -10.21 -1.88 -3.87
C ALA A 9 -11.19 -2.29 -4.97
N SER A 10 -11.94 -1.33 -5.55
CA SER A 10 -12.86 -1.62 -6.66
C SER A 10 -12.16 -2.22 -7.87
N TRP A 11 -10.99 -1.69 -8.25
CA TRP A 11 -10.20 -2.21 -9.38
C TRP A 11 -9.64 -3.62 -9.11
N LEU A 12 -9.20 -3.89 -7.88
CA LEU A 12 -8.76 -5.23 -7.47
C LEU A 12 -9.94 -6.22 -7.48
N GLN A 13 -11.10 -5.81 -6.97
CA GLN A 13 -12.31 -6.62 -6.99
C GLN A 13 -12.81 -6.90 -8.41
N SER A 14 -12.76 -5.92 -9.32
CA SER A 14 -13.07 -6.13 -10.74
C SER A 14 -12.09 -7.09 -11.42
N SER A 15 -10.91 -7.28 -10.84
CA SER A 15 -9.89 -8.24 -11.26
C SER A 15 -9.97 -9.57 -10.47
N HIS A 16 -11.12 -9.85 -9.84
CA HIS A 16 -11.39 -11.06 -9.05
C HIS A 16 -10.45 -11.27 -7.86
N ARG A 17 -9.97 -10.18 -7.25
CA ARG A 17 -9.20 -10.22 -5.99
C ARG A 17 -10.10 -9.89 -4.80
N GLU A 18 -9.92 -10.63 -3.71
CA GLU A 18 -10.54 -10.25 -2.43
C GLU A 18 -9.75 -9.10 -1.79
N VAL A 19 -10.48 -8.13 -1.22
CA VAL A 19 -9.88 -6.95 -0.59
C VAL A 19 -10.59 -6.64 0.72
N LYS A 20 -9.80 -6.37 1.75
CA LYS A 20 -10.24 -5.76 3.01
C LYS A 20 -9.46 -4.48 3.26
N GLN A 21 -10.13 -3.49 3.83
CA GLN A 21 -9.57 -2.18 4.15
C GLN A 21 -9.59 -1.97 5.66
N VAL A 22 -8.42 -1.86 6.27
CA VAL A 22 -8.32 -1.61 7.71
C VAL A 22 -8.47 -0.11 7.96
N CYS A 23 -9.54 0.27 8.65
CA CYS A 23 -9.86 1.64 9.01
C CYS A 23 -9.39 1.92 10.44
N PHE A 24 -8.55 2.93 10.62
CA PHE A 24 -8.03 3.35 11.93
C PHE A 24 -8.76 4.57 12.49
N ASN A 25 -9.48 5.31 11.64
CA ASN A 25 -10.25 6.49 12.02
C ASN A 25 -11.53 6.63 11.17
N ALA A 26 -12.40 7.58 11.54
CA ALA A 26 -13.66 7.82 10.85
C ALA A 26 -13.49 8.31 9.40
N GLY A 27 -12.40 9.03 9.10
CA GLY A 27 -12.07 9.44 7.74
C GLY A 27 -11.75 8.25 6.84
N ASP A 28 -11.00 7.26 7.34
CA ASP A 28 -10.75 6.02 6.59
C ASP A 28 -12.08 5.31 6.30
N ALA A 29 -12.93 5.18 7.32
CA ALA A 29 -14.24 4.55 7.21
C ALA A 29 -15.19 5.27 6.25
N TRP A 30 -15.11 6.60 6.15
CA TRP A 30 -15.93 7.39 5.25
C TRP A 30 -15.66 7.07 3.78
N TYR A 31 -14.40 6.78 3.42
CA TYR A 31 -14.03 6.46 2.04
C TYR A 31 -14.08 4.97 1.72
N ALA A 32 -14.00 4.10 2.73
CA ALA A 32 -14.05 2.66 2.55
C ALA A 32 -15.47 2.17 2.20
N ALA A 33 -15.58 1.19 1.30
CA ALA A 33 -16.85 0.51 1.05
C ALA A 33 -17.21 -0.38 2.25
N LYS A 34 -18.49 -0.37 2.67
CA LYS A 34 -18.95 -1.07 3.89
C LYS A 34 -18.57 -2.56 3.89
N GLU A 35 -18.58 -3.20 2.72
CA GLU A 35 -18.31 -4.62 2.50
C GLU A 35 -16.82 -4.97 2.67
N THR A 36 -15.95 -3.99 2.49
CA THR A 36 -14.48 -4.14 2.59
C THR A 36 -13.92 -3.63 3.91
N ALA A 37 -14.64 -2.73 4.60
CA ALA A 37 -14.16 -2.03 5.78
C ALA A 37 -14.01 -2.95 7.01
N LEU A 38 -12.85 -2.91 7.64
CA LEU A 38 -12.53 -3.54 8.92
C LEU A 38 -12.05 -2.47 9.89
N HIS A 39 -12.76 -2.27 10.98
CA HIS A 39 -12.40 -1.24 11.96
C HIS A 39 -11.43 -1.78 12.99
N TYR A 40 -10.31 -1.10 13.16
CA TYR A 40 -9.36 -1.38 14.23
C TYR A 40 -9.25 -0.19 15.17
N THR A 41 -9.73 -0.36 16.40
CA THR A 41 -9.70 0.65 17.48
C THR A 41 -8.77 0.27 18.62
N GLY A 42 -8.00 -0.81 18.47
CA GLY A 42 -7.04 -1.27 19.47
C GLY A 42 -5.75 -0.44 19.51
N SER A 43 -4.87 -0.79 20.44
CA SER A 43 -3.56 -0.15 20.56
C SER A 43 -2.56 -0.69 19.53
N VAL A 44 -1.57 0.11 19.15
CA VAL A 44 -0.47 -0.30 18.25
C VAL A 44 0.19 -1.63 18.70
N LYS A 45 0.38 -1.80 20.03
CA LYS A 45 0.98 -3.01 20.62
C LYS A 45 0.21 -4.29 20.30
N ASN A 46 -1.11 -4.20 20.15
CA ASN A 46 -1.98 -5.33 19.89
C ASN A 46 -2.23 -5.54 18.39
N PHE A 47 -1.66 -4.70 17.52
CA PHE A 47 -2.00 -4.74 16.10
C PHE A 47 -1.47 -5.99 15.39
N ALA A 48 -0.23 -6.41 15.68
CA ALA A 48 0.33 -7.64 15.12
C ALA A 48 -0.47 -8.90 15.55
N PHE A 49 -0.98 -8.91 16.80
CA PHE A 49 -1.88 -9.97 17.26
C PHE A 49 -3.18 -9.94 16.46
N TRP A 50 -3.77 -8.76 16.28
CA TRP A 50 -5.00 -8.62 15.50
C TRP A 50 -4.82 -9.02 14.03
N LEU A 51 -3.71 -8.65 13.38
CA LEU A 51 -3.38 -9.10 12.03
C LEU A 51 -3.27 -10.62 11.95
N ARG A 52 -2.69 -11.27 12.96
CA ARG A 52 -2.61 -12.73 13.03
C ARG A 52 -3.99 -13.37 13.10
N GLU A 53 -4.88 -12.85 13.94
CA GLU A 53 -6.25 -13.38 14.04
C GLU A 53 -7.04 -13.08 12.76
N LEU A 54 -6.87 -11.90 12.17
CA LEU A 54 -7.47 -11.55 10.89
C LEU A 54 -7.02 -12.51 9.78
N HIS A 55 -5.73 -12.84 9.74
CA HIS A 55 -5.17 -13.73 8.71
C HIS A 55 -5.69 -15.18 8.79
N LYS A 56 -6.19 -15.61 9.96
CA LYS A 56 -6.87 -16.92 10.07
C LYS A 56 -8.21 -16.92 9.34
N THR A 57 -8.90 -15.77 9.32
CA THR A 57 -10.19 -15.61 8.64
C THR A 57 -10.00 -15.24 7.17
N TYR A 58 -9.02 -14.40 6.87
CA TYR A 58 -8.70 -13.91 5.54
C TYR A 58 -7.22 -14.16 5.26
N ALA A 59 -6.90 -15.21 4.51
CA ALA A 59 -5.52 -15.57 4.19
C ALA A 59 -4.94 -14.65 3.09
N PHE A 60 -4.79 -13.37 3.40
CA PHE A 60 -4.25 -12.36 2.47
C PHE A 60 -2.73 -12.54 2.29
N ASP A 61 -2.27 -12.40 1.05
CA ASP A 61 -0.86 -12.53 0.68
C ASP A 61 -0.11 -11.18 0.64
N THR A 62 -0.85 -10.07 0.66
CA THR A 62 -0.32 -8.72 0.43
C THR A 62 -0.98 -7.70 1.35
N ILE A 63 -0.17 -6.81 1.93
CA ILE A 63 -0.59 -5.59 2.62
C ILE A 63 -0.15 -4.39 1.79
N VAL A 64 -1.08 -3.46 1.53
CA VAL A 64 -0.79 -2.20 0.83
C VAL A 64 -1.08 -1.03 1.76
N CYS A 65 -0.14 -0.09 1.89
CA CYS A 65 -0.31 1.10 2.74
C CYS A 65 0.26 2.37 2.11
N PHE A 66 -0.25 3.53 2.56
CA PHE A 66 0.27 4.84 2.17
C PHE A 66 1.27 5.34 3.22
N GLY A 67 2.54 5.44 2.80
CA GLY A 67 3.70 5.60 3.68
C GLY A 67 3.92 4.39 4.59
N ASP A 68 5.14 4.18 5.09
CA ASP A 68 5.49 3.04 5.94
C ASP A 68 5.96 3.42 7.36
N CYS A 69 5.94 4.71 7.69
CA CYS A 69 6.41 5.23 8.98
C CYS A 69 5.33 5.31 10.07
N ARG A 70 4.04 5.09 9.75
CA ARG A 70 2.98 5.17 10.77
C ARG A 70 3.11 4.00 11.75
N PRO A 71 2.82 4.18 13.05
CA PRO A 71 2.98 3.11 14.05
C PRO A 71 2.31 1.78 13.65
N MET A 72 1.10 1.86 13.10
CA MET A 72 0.37 0.68 12.61
C MET A 72 1.07 0.03 11.40
N HIS A 73 1.60 0.83 10.47
CA HIS A 73 2.30 0.33 9.29
C HIS A 73 3.64 -0.31 9.65
N ILE A 74 4.35 0.24 10.63
CA ILE A 74 5.60 -0.34 11.16
C ILE A 74 5.33 -1.75 11.71
N GLU A 75 4.30 -1.91 12.54
CA GLU A 75 3.94 -3.21 13.11
C GLU A 75 3.41 -4.18 12.04
N ALA A 76 2.63 -3.70 11.06
CA ALA A 76 2.21 -4.51 9.92
C ALA A 76 3.39 -5.00 9.08
N LYS A 77 4.37 -4.14 8.78
CA LYS A 77 5.57 -4.46 8.02
C LYS A 77 6.41 -5.53 8.71
N LYS A 78 6.65 -5.38 10.03
CA LYS A 78 7.37 -6.38 10.83
C LYS A 78 6.65 -7.73 10.82
N TRP A 79 5.34 -7.71 11.04
CA TRP A 79 4.54 -8.93 11.07
C TRP A 79 4.49 -9.62 9.70
N ALA A 80 4.24 -8.87 8.62
CA ALA A 80 4.18 -9.38 7.25
C ALA A 80 5.49 -10.07 6.83
N ARG A 81 6.64 -9.45 7.15
CA ARG A 81 7.96 -10.04 6.92
C ARG A 81 8.13 -11.40 7.62
N SER A 82 7.60 -11.56 8.83
CA SER A 82 7.67 -12.84 9.57
C SER A 82 6.79 -13.95 8.98
N LYS A 83 5.89 -13.60 8.07
CA LYS A 83 4.91 -14.51 7.44
C LYS A 83 5.09 -14.68 5.94
N SER A 84 6.14 -14.08 5.36
CA SER A 84 6.35 -14.03 3.91
C SER A 84 5.15 -13.43 3.16
N ILE A 85 4.48 -12.47 3.79
CA ILE A 85 3.41 -11.65 3.20
C ILE A 85 4.06 -10.43 2.56
N ASP A 86 3.65 -10.10 1.35
CA ASP A 86 4.15 -8.94 0.64
C ASP A 86 3.67 -7.65 1.32
N PHE A 87 4.60 -6.73 1.55
CA PHE A 87 4.29 -5.42 2.10
C PHE A 87 4.63 -4.37 1.05
N LEU A 88 3.61 -3.72 0.51
CA LEU A 88 3.75 -2.68 -0.50
C LEU A 88 3.43 -1.32 0.12
N ALA A 89 4.41 -0.43 0.10
CA ALA A 89 4.23 0.95 0.53
C ALA A 89 4.17 1.84 -0.70
N PHE A 90 3.19 2.72 -0.77
CA PHE A 90 3.18 3.78 -1.77
C PHE A 90 3.20 5.16 -1.16
N GLU A 91 3.72 6.11 -1.93
CA GLU A 91 3.80 7.52 -1.58
C GLU A 91 3.48 8.39 -2.79
N GLU A 92 3.37 9.70 -2.56
CA GLU A 92 3.33 10.66 -3.66
C GLU A 92 4.56 10.51 -4.55
N GLY A 93 4.36 10.51 -5.87
CA GLY A 93 5.46 10.32 -6.82
C GLY A 93 6.44 11.49 -6.82
N TYR A 94 7.70 11.19 -7.13
CA TYR A 94 8.75 12.20 -7.31
C TYR A 94 8.40 13.22 -8.39
N PHE A 95 7.73 12.77 -9.45
CA PHE A 95 7.17 13.61 -10.49
C PHE A 95 5.68 13.85 -10.18
N ARG A 96 5.29 15.11 -10.04
CA ARG A 96 3.91 15.50 -9.75
C ARG A 96 3.28 16.21 -10.96
N PRO A 97 1.94 16.19 -11.11
CA PRO A 97 0.95 15.61 -10.17
C PRO A 97 0.48 14.18 -10.49
N TYR A 98 0.96 13.53 -11.55
CA TYR A 98 0.31 12.34 -12.13
C TYR A 98 0.91 10.98 -11.72
N TYR A 99 1.85 10.94 -10.78
CA TYR A 99 2.55 9.70 -10.42
C TYR A 99 2.47 9.42 -8.93
N ILE A 100 2.49 8.14 -8.62
CA ILE A 100 2.74 7.59 -7.29
C ILE A 100 3.98 6.70 -7.37
N THR A 101 4.71 6.60 -6.28
CA THR A 101 5.77 5.59 -6.12
C THR A 101 5.16 4.43 -5.36
N LEU A 102 5.34 3.19 -5.83
CA LEU A 102 4.90 1.97 -5.16
C LEU A 102 6.10 1.02 -5.06
N GLU A 103 6.46 0.64 -3.85
CA GLU A 103 7.65 -0.18 -3.60
C GLU A 103 7.34 -1.33 -2.64
N LYS A 104 8.02 -2.46 -2.88
CA LYS A 104 7.98 -3.61 -1.99
C LYS A 104 8.97 -3.42 -0.85
N GLY A 105 8.51 -3.62 0.38
CA GLY A 105 9.34 -3.61 1.58
C GLY A 105 9.59 -2.23 2.17
N GLY A 106 9.28 -1.11 1.51
CA GLY A 106 9.42 0.24 2.04
C GLY A 106 9.60 1.28 0.96
N VAL A 107 9.38 2.55 1.29
CA VAL A 107 9.44 3.68 0.35
C VAL A 107 10.30 4.81 0.93
N ASN A 108 10.74 5.76 0.10
CA ASN A 108 11.60 6.87 0.50
C ASN A 108 12.90 6.38 1.17
N ALA A 109 13.16 6.80 2.42
CA ALA A 109 14.34 6.39 3.17
C ALA A 109 14.39 4.87 3.48
N PHE A 110 13.28 4.15 3.30
CA PHE A 110 13.19 2.70 3.43
C PHE A 110 13.11 1.97 2.09
N SER A 111 13.32 2.68 0.98
CA SER A 111 13.43 2.09 -0.35
C SER A 111 14.61 1.11 -0.40
N SER A 112 14.46 0.05 -1.20
CA SER A 112 15.55 -0.88 -1.51
C SER A 112 16.44 -0.40 -2.66
N MET A 113 16.10 0.73 -3.28
CA MET A 113 16.87 1.29 -4.38
C MET A 113 18.25 1.78 -3.91
N PRO A 114 19.28 1.71 -4.76
CA PRO A 114 20.62 2.19 -4.42
C PRO A 114 20.62 3.68 -4.02
N ILE A 115 21.33 4.02 -2.95
CA ILE A 115 21.44 5.41 -2.47
C ILE A 115 22.56 6.15 -3.23
N ASP A 116 23.58 5.43 -3.68
CA ASP A 116 24.72 6.03 -4.37
C ASP A 116 24.34 6.48 -5.79
N ALA A 117 24.47 7.78 -6.04
CA ALA A 117 24.25 8.38 -7.35
C ALA A 117 25.13 7.76 -8.46
N LYS A 118 26.32 7.22 -8.10
CA LYS A 118 27.19 6.52 -9.04
C LYS A 118 26.51 5.33 -9.70
N TYR A 119 25.74 4.55 -8.93
CA TYR A 119 24.98 3.42 -9.44
C TYR A 119 24.14 3.82 -10.67
N TYR A 120 23.37 4.91 -10.56
CA TYR A 120 22.47 5.36 -11.62
C TYR A 120 23.20 5.97 -12.81
N ARG A 121 24.32 6.67 -12.59
CA ARG A 121 25.12 7.26 -13.68
C ARG A 121 25.76 6.20 -14.57
N GLU A 122 26.03 5.02 -14.02
CA GLU A 122 26.64 3.90 -14.73
C GLU A 122 25.60 2.99 -15.42
N GLN A 123 24.31 3.17 -15.13
CA GLN A 123 23.27 2.41 -15.83
C GLN A 123 22.98 3.02 -17.21
N PRO A 124 22.74 2.19 -18.24
CA PRO A 124 22.17 2.69 -19.49
C PRO A 124 20.80 3.30 -19.19
N LEU A 125 20.55 4.51 -19.71
CA LEU A 125 19.23 5.12 -19.57
C LEU A 125 18.22 4.27 -20.36
N PRO A 126 17.13 3.80 -19.72
CA PRO A 126 16.08 3.12 -20.44
C PRO A 126 15.42 4.08 -21.42
N GLU A 127 14.85 3.53 -22.49
CA GLU A 127 13.99 4.31 -23.37
C GLU A 127 12.81 4.87 -22.56
N VAL A 128 12.75 6.19 -22.44
CA VAL A 128 11.70 6.87 -21.67
C VAL A 128 10.42 6.83 -22.49
N LYS A 129 9.53 5.90 -22.15
CA LYS A 129 8.16 5.93 -22.67
C LYS A 129 7.40 7.05 -21.96
N THR A 130 6.84 7.98 -22.73
CA THR A 130 5.87 8.92 -22.18
C THR A 130 4.71 8.12 -21.60
N PRO A 131 4.51 8.14 -20.28
CA PRO A 131 3.48 7.34 -19.66
C PRO A 131 2.13 7.89 -20.10
N THR A 132 1.28 6.99 -20.57
CA THR A 132 -0.08 7.36 -20.97
C THR A 132 -0.89 7.57 -19.70
N PRO A 133 -1.42 8.78 -19.44
CA PRO A 133 -2.24 9.02 -18.26
C PRO A 133 -3.41 8.03 -18.25
N TRP A 134 -3.64 7.38 -17.10
CA TRP A 134 -4.81 6.52 -16.95
C TRP A 134 -6.07 7.37 -17.17
N LYS A 135 -6.85 7.02 -18.20
CA LYS A 135 -8.15 7.62 -18.45
C LYS A 135 -9.19 6.77 -17.71
N PRO A 136 -9.81 7.26 -16.62
CA PRO A 136 -10.91 6.54 -16.00
C PRO A 136 -11.97 6.26 -17.05
N GLN A 137 -12.36 4.99 -17.22
CA GLN A 137 -13.64 4.68 -17.85
C GLN A 137 -14.71 5.28 -16.95
N ARG A 138 -15.60 6.12 -17.51
CA ARG A 138 -16.77 6.59 -16.77
C ARG A 138 -17.61 5.35 -16.46
N LEU A 139 -17.69 4.99 -15.18
CA LEU A 139 -18.77 4.16 -14.65
C LEU A 139 -20.05 4.99 -14.66
#